data_AF-A0ABD3FFM1-F1
#
_entry.id   AF-A0ABD3FFM1-F1
#
_cell.length_a   1.000
_cell.length_b   1.000
_cell.length_c   1.000
_cell.angle_alpha   90.00
_cell.angle_beta   90.00
_cell.angle_gamma   90.00
#
_symmetry.space_group_name_H-M   'P 1'
#
loop_
_entity.id
_entity.type
_entity.pdbx_description
1 polymer ?
#
loop_
_entity_poly.entity_id
_entity_poly.type
_entity_poly.pdbx_seq_one_letter_code
_entity_poly.pdbx_strand_id
1 'polypeptide(L)'
;MLFLTQPYRSISVPEVKQLKKFSKISLEVGESQTVAFTLTSADWSVYYPQIGQGLKLVAEDADYVIAIKPETDCDVYNNCGSESAVCDAHVGDGRVSVRVVGGGVRKINN
;
A
#
# COMPACT_ATOMS: atom_id res chain seq x y z
N MET A 1 -0.58 5.35 -6.90
CA MET A 1 0.56 4.70 -6.21
C MET A 1 0.04 3.92 -5.01
N LEU A 2 0.63 2.76 -4.70
CA LEU A 2 0.28 1.94 -3.54
C LEU A 2 1.37 2.08 -2.47
N PHE A 3 0.95 2.57 -1.31
CA PHE A 3 1.77 2.70 -0.12
C PHE A 3 1.38 1.66 0.91
N LEU A 4 2.38 1.18 1.65
CA LEU A 4 2.23 0.26 2.75
C LEU A 4 2.85 0.88 4.00
N THR A 5 2.09 0.86 5.09
CA THR A 5 2.51 1.34 6.40
C THR A 5 2.25 0.25 7.43
N GLN A 6 3.23 0.02 8.29
CA GLN A 6 3.08 -0.84 9.46
C GLN A 6 3.10 0.10 10.69
N PRO A 7 1.95 0.39 11.32
CA PRO A 7 1.90 1.34 12.43
C PRO A 7 2.75 0.92 13.63
N TYR A 8 2.83 -0.38 13.89
CA TYR A 8 3.60 -0.95 14.98
C TYR A 8 4.42 -2.14 14.50
N ARG A 9 5.70 -2.17 14.89
CA ARG A 9 6.69 -3.19 14.51
C ARG A 9 7.46 -3.60 15.75
N SER A 10 7.57 -4.89 16.01
CA SER A 10 8.23 -5.39 17.22
C SER A 10 9.74 -5.54 17.02
N ILE A 11 10.18 -5.91 15.83
CA ILE A 11 11.60 -6.17 15.56
C ILE A 11 12.45 -4.93 15.25
N SER A 12 11.86 -3.81 14.81
CA SER A 12 12.60 -2.59 14.47
C SER A 12 11.69 -1.37 14.42
N VAL A 13 12.28 -0.18 14.26
CA VAL A 13 11.51 1.06 14.12
C VAL A 13 10.60 0.96 12.87
N PRO A 14 9.28 1.16 13.01
CA PRO A 14 8.37 1.12 11.88
C PRO A 14 8.67 2.27 10.92
N GLU A 15 8.65 1.97 9.62
CA GLU A 15 8.72 3.00 8.60
C GLU A 15 7.32 3.56 8.36
N VAL A 16 7.19 4.87 8.50
CA VAL A 16 5.89 5.57 8.49
C VAL A 16 5.14 5.41 7.17
N LYS A 17 5.84 5.25 6.04
CA LYS A 17 5.22 5.09 4.72
C LYS A 17 6.20 4.60 3.66
N GLN A 18 5.90 3.48 3.01
CA GLN A 18 6.72 2.95 1.92
C GLN A 18 5.92 2.83 0.62
N LEU A 19 6.43 3.40 -0.47
CA LEU A 19 5.92 3.13 -1.82
C LEU A 19 6.32 1.70 -2.21
N LYS A 20 5.34 0.81 -2.38
CA LYS A 20 5.62 -0.59 -2.76
C LYS A 20 5.43 -0.83 -4.24
N LYS A 21 4.35 -0.31 -4.82
CA LYS A 21 4.01 -0.51 -6.23
C LYS A 21 3.39 0.75 -6.80
N PHE A 22 3.61 0.98 -8.09
CA PHE A 22 2.91 2.01 -8.83
C PHE A 22 2.61 1.52 -10.24
N SER A 23 1.59 2.11 -10.85
CA SER A 23 1.25 1.88 -12.25
C SER A 23 1.05 3.24 -12.89
N LYS A 24 1.69 3.47 -14.04
CA LYS A 24 1.45 4.63 -14.87
C LYS A 24 0.36 4.26 -15.87
N ILE A 25 -0.72 5.01 -15.87
CA ILE A 25 -1.85 4.84 -16.78
C ILE A 25 -2.02 6.10 -17.62
N SER A 26 -2.61 5.95 -18.80
CA SER A 26 -3.05 7.06 -19.65
C SER A 26 -4.55 6.87 -19.85
N LEU A 27 -5.32 7.93 -19.66
CA LEU A 27 -6.78 7.91 -19.79
C LEU A 27 -7.19 8.99 -20.79
N GLU A 28 -8.01 8.63 -21.76
CA GLU A 28 -8.71 9.62 -22.58
C GLU A 28 -9.82 10.30 -21.78
N VAL A 29 -10.35 11.41 -22.30
CA VAL A 29 -11.43 12.17 -21.64
C VAL A 29 -12.65 11.26 -21.43
N GLY A 30 -13.06 11.10 -20.18
CA GLY A 30 -14.20 10.26 -19.79
C GLY A 30 -13.86 8.77 -19.64
N GLU A 31 -12.62 8.35 -19.89
CA GLU A 31 -12.19 6.97 -19.70
C GLU A 31 -11.97 6.63 -18.23
N SER A 32 -12.17 5.35 -17.89
CA SER A 32 -11.82 4.81 -16.58
C SER A 32 -11.06 3.50 -16.77
N GLN A 33 -10.06 3.27 -15.93
CA GLN A 33 -9.28 2.04 -15.94
C GLN A 33 -9.28 1.39 -14.56
N THR A 34 -9.42 0.08 -14.52
CA THR A 34 -9.20 -0.69 -13.28
C THR A 34 -7.74 -1.04 -13.16
N VAL A 35 -7.12 -0.65 -12.04
CA VAL A 35 -5.75 -0.99 -11.69
C VAL A 35 -5.78 -1.94 -10.52
N ALA A 36 -5.06 -3.06 -10.64
CA ALA A 36 -4.96 -4.05 -9.59
C ALA A 36 -3.50 -4.26 -9.20
N PHE A 37 -3.26 -4.33 -7.89
CA PHE A 37 -1.97 -4.64 -7.30
C PHE A 37 -2.09 -5.95 -6.54
N THR A 38 -1.18 -6.88 -6.80
CA THR A 38 -1.02 -8.08 -5.97
C THR A 38 0.06 -7.80 -4.95
N LEU A 39 -0.28 -7.91 -3.67
CA LEU A 39 0.67 -7.86 -2.57
C LEU A 39 1.00 -9.28 -2.13
N THR A 40 2.28 -9.45 -1.86
CA THR A 40 2.87 -10.70 -1.37
C THR A 40 3.63 -10.44 -0.08
N SER A 41 3.89 -11.47 0.71
CA SER A 41 4.77 -11.41 1.87
C SER A 41 6.10 -10.69 1.65
N ALA A 42 6.69 -10.79 0.45
CA ALA A 42 7.92 -10.07 0.11
C ALA A 42 7.74 -8.54 0.12
N ASP A 43 6.54 -8.03 -0.17
CA ASP A 43 6.25 -6.61 -0.22
C ASP A 43 6.20 -5.97 1.19
N TRP A 44 5.79 -6.70 2.23
CA TRP A 44 5.74 -6.18 3.62
C TRP A 44 6.77 -6.80 4.56
N SER A 45 7.56 -7.77 4.10
CA SER A 45 8.69 -8.29 4.85
C SER A 45 9.77 -7.22 5.06
N VAL A 46 10.43 -7.30 6.21
CA VAL A 46 11.59 -6.46 6.54
C VAL A 46 12.79 -7.32 6.89
N TYR A 47 13.99 -6.74 6.75
CA TYR A 47 15.20 -7.42 7.15
C TYR A 47 15.31 -7.47 8.67
N TYR A 48 15.63 -8.66 9.17
CA TYR A 48 15.92 -8.87 10.58
C TYR A 48 17.18 -8.07 10.96
N PRO A 49 17.15 -7.24 12.02
CA PRO A 49 18.20 -6.24 12.26
C PRO A 49 19.51 -6.83 12.81
N GLN A 50 19.57 -8.14 13.10
CA GLN A 50 20.77 -8.77 13.66
C GLN A 50 21.80 -9.10 12.58
N ILE A 51 22.97 -8.47 12.69
CA ILE A 51 24.12 -8.70 11.81
C ILE A 51 24.61 -10.15 11.96
N GLY A 52 24.97 -10.80 10.86
CA GLY A 52 25.57 -12.14 10.86
C GLY A 52 24.60 -13.30 10.66
N GLN A 53 23.31 -13.05 10.46
CA GLN A 53 22.30 -14.08 10.17
C GLN A 53 21.97 -14.22 8.67
N GLY A 54 22.77 -13.60 7.80
CA GLY A 54 22.39 -13.35 6.42
C GLY A 54 21.24 -12.33 6.35
N LEU A 55 21.01 -11.74 5.18
CA LEU A 55 19.90 -10.80 4.97
C LEU A 55 18.55 -11.55 5.05
N LYS A 56 18.12 -11.87 6.27
CA LYS A 56 16.89 -12.62 6.53
C LYS A 56 15.69 -11.69 6.46
N LEU A 57 14.79 -11.94 5.51
CA LEU A 57 13.48 -11.29 5.43
C LEU A 57 12.48 -11.98 6.38
N VAL A 58 11.73 -11.16 7.10
CA VAL A 58 10.68 -11.60 8.02
C VAL A 58 9.45 -10.72 7.81
N ALA A 59 8.29 -11.36 7.63
CA ALA A 59 6.99 -10.71 7.74
C ALA A 59 6.45 -10.96 9.15
N GLU A 60 6.13 -9.89 9.88
CA GLU A 60 5.44 -10.01 11.16
C GLU A 60 3.95 -10.26 10.93
N ASP A 61 3.33 -11.04 11.81
CA ASP A 61 1.87 -11.14 11.89
C ASP A 61 1.35 -9.89 12.62
N ALA A 62 1.00 -8.87 11.84
CA ALA A 62 0.65 -7.54 12.32
C ALA A 62 -0.35 -6.86 11.38
N ASP A 63 -0.98 -5.80 11.87
CA ASP A 63 -1.85 -4.96 11.05
C ASP A 63 -1.03 -4.07 10.11
N TYR A 64 -1.34 -4.17 8.82
CA TYR A 64 -0.78 -3.31 7.78
C TYR A 64 -1.86 -2.41 7.20
N VAL A 65 -1.51 -1.16 6.94
CA VAL A 65 -2.38 -0.18 6.28
C VAL A 65 -1.88 0.00 4.85
N ILE A 66 -2.80 -0.20 3.90
CA ILE A 66 -2.56 0.10 2.50
C ILE A 66 -3.24 1.43 2.17
N ALA A 67 -2.53 2.32 1.48
CA ALA A 67 -3.09 3.53 0.92
C ALA A 67 -2.83 3.61 -0.59
N ILE A 68 -3.87 3.91 -1.37
CA ILE A 68 -3.78 4.12 -2.82
C ILE A 68 -4.19 5.55 -3.14
N LYS A 69 -3.25 6.32 -3.70
CA LYS A 69 -3.45 7.73 -4.07
C LYS A 69 -2.53 8.14 -5.24
N PRO A 70 -2.90 9.13 -6.07
CA PRO A 70 -2.01 9.70 -7.09
C PRO A 70 -0.82 10.49 -6.52
N GLU A 71 -0.93 11.08 -5.32
CA GLU A 71 0.15 11.83 -4.68
C GLU A 71 0.93 11.02 -3.64
N THR A 72 2.11 11.50 -3.27
CA THR A 72 2.92 10.97 -2.17
C THR A 72 2.50 11.51 -0.80
N ASP A 73 1.71 12.58 -0.76
CA ASP A 73 1.12 13.09 0.48
C ASP A 73 -0.13 12.28 0.84
N CYS A 74 0.03 11.38 1.80
CA CYS A 74 -1.07 10.67 2.44
C CYS A 74 -0.69 10.50 3.89
N ASP A 75 -1.44 11.18 4.75
CA ASP A 75 -1.44 10.94 6.16
C ASP A 75 -2.35 9.75 6.46
N VAL A 76 -1.73 8.57 6.59
CA VAL A 76 -2.39 7.31 6.95
C VAL A 76 -2.92 7.31 8.38
N TYR A 77 -2.56 8.31 9.20
CA TYR A 77 -3.02 8.44 10.58
C TYR A 77 -4.19 9.42 10.71
N ASN A 78 -4.24 10.51 9.92
CA ASN A 78 -5.27 11.56 10.07
C ASN A 78 -6.17 11.79 8.85
N ASN A 79 -5.77 11.44 7.62
CA ASN A 79 -6.51 11.79 6.39
C ASN A 79 -6.86 10.57 5.50
N CYS A 80 -6.87 9.37 6.07
CA CYS A 80 -7.41 8.19 5.39
C CYS A 80 -8.93 8.31 5.21
N GLY A 81 -9.38 8.74 4.03
CA GLY A 81 -10.82 8.81 3.70
C GLY A 81 -11.26 9.99 2.82
N SER A 82 -10.35 10.86 2.36
CA SER A 82 -10.72 11.88 1.36
C SER A 82 -11.06 11.23 0.01
N GLU A 83 -11.93 11.86 -0.80
CA GLU A 83 -12.45 11.33 -2.08
C GLU A 83 -11.36 10.88 -3.09
N SER A 84 -10.12 11.30 -2.89
CA SER A 84 -8.96 10.99 -3.74
C SER A 84 -8.08 9.85 -3.22
N ALA A 85 -8.27 9.37 -1.98
CA ALA A 85 -7.40 8.39 -1.32
C ALA A 85 -8.20 7.19 -0.79
N VAL A 86 -7.79 6.00 -1.22
CA VAL A 86 -8.35 4.73 -0.77
C VAL A 86 -7.44 4.14 0.30
N CYS A 87 -7.98 3.93 1.51
CA CYS A 87 -7.26 3.23 2.58
C CYS A 87 -7.94 1.92 2.96
N ASP A 88 -7.16 0.90 3.27
CA ASP A 88 -7.65 -0.36 3.83
C ASP A 88 -6.70 -0.99 4.83
N ALA A 89 -7.25 -1.64 5.84
CA ALA A 89 -6.49 -2.57 6.66
C ALA A 89 -6.32 -3.87 5.87
N HIS A 90 -5.10 -4.38 5.79
CA HIS A 90 -4.80 -5.61 5.07
C HIS A 90 -4.22 -6.66 6.01
N VAL A 91 -4.76 -7.87 5.89
CA VAL A 91 -4.28 -9.05 6.61
C VAL A 91 -3.99 -10.13 5.56
N GLY A 92 -2.71 -10.44 5.32
CA GLY A 92 -2.25 -11.54 4.47
C GLY A 92 -2.00 -11.20 2.99
N ASP A 93 -1.72 -12.21 2.16
CA ASP A 93 -1.56 -12.06 0.70
C ASP A 93 -2.90 -11.74 0.04
N GLY A 94 -2.89 -10.81 -0.92
CA GLY A 94 -4.14 -10.41 -1.55
C GLY A 94 -3.99 -9.48 -2.75
N ARG A 95 -5.10 -9.33 -3.46
CA ARG A 95 -5.21 -8.45 -4.62
C ARG A 95 -6.08 -7.26 -4.26
N VAL A 96 -5.51 -6.07 -4.31
CA VAL A 96 -6.24 -4.81 -4.14
C VAL A 96 -6.50 -4.19 -5.51
N SER A 97 -7.77 -3.93 -5.82
CA SER A 97 -8.18 -3.35 -7.10
C SER A 97 -8.89 -2.01 -6.87
N VAL A 98 -8.52 -1.02 -7.67
CA VAL A 98 -9.13 0.32 -7.66
C VAL A 98 -9.51 0.73 -9.07
N ARG A 99 -10.61 1.48 -9.19
CA ARG A 99 -10.97 2.15 -10.43
C ARG A 99 -10.38 3.55 -10.40
N VAL A 100 -9.59 3.88 -11.42
CA VAL A 100 -9.05 5.22 -11.64
C VAL A 100 -9.89 5.91 -12.71
N VAL A 101 -10.35 7.11 -12.39
CA VAL A 101 -11.09 8.01 -13.29
C VAL A 101 -10.34 9.33 -13.40
N GLY A 102 -10.59 10.10 -14.46
CA GLY A 102 -10.08 11.47 -14.60
C GLY A 102 -10.58 12.36 -13.45
N GLY A 103 -9.86 12.38 -12.34
CA GLY A 103 -10.22 13.11 -11.11
C GLY A 103 -10.02 12.34 -9.80
N GLY A 104 -9.73 11.04 -9.79
CA GLY A 104 -9.50 10.33 -8.53
C GLY A 104 -9.47 8.80 -8.60
N VAL A 105 -9.35 8.17 -7.43
CA VAL A 105 -9.25 6.72 -7.26
C VAL A 105 -10.39 6.25 -6.36
N ARG A 106 -11.14 5.21 -6.78
CA ARG A 106 -12.23 4.61 -6.00
C ARG A 106 -12.00 3.12 -5.76
N LYS A 107 -12.32 2.62 -4.56
CA LYS A 107 -12.34 1.17 -4.29
C LYS A 107 -13.35 0.48 -5.21
N ILE A 108 -12.97 -0.70 -5.70
CA ILE A 108 -13.91 -1.63 -6.32
C ILE A 108 -14.20 -2.68 -5.27
N ASN A 109 -15.39 -2.62 -4.65
CA ASN A 109 -15.87 -3.72 -3.82
C ASN A 109 -16.28 -4.84 -4.77
N ASN A 110 -15.69 -6.02 -4.58
CA ASN A 110 -16.12 -7.23 -5.27
C ASN A 110 -17.33 -7.82 -4.56
#